data_AF-A0A2V7V2F3-F1
#
_entry.id   AF-A0A2V7V2F3-F1
#
_cell.length_a   1.000
_cell.length_b   1.000
_cell.length_c   1.000
_cell.angle_alpha   90.00
_cell.angle_beta   90.00
_cell.angle_gamma   90.00
#
_symmetry.space_group_name_H-M   'P 1'
#
loop_
_entity.id
_entity.type
_entity.pdbx_description
1 polymer ?
#
loop_
_entity_poly.entity_id
_entity_poly.type
_entity_poly.pdbx_seq_one_letter_code
_entity_poly.pdbx_strand_id
1 'polypeptide(L)' 'MGLLALEELEARRTATSQRAIQRKFTGQQELKPFLRTFRRADGVGIALLLTDRLLTYRQGQVTGIRTAMVEMPTAE' A
#
# COMPACT_ATOMS: atom_id res chain seq x y z
N MET A 1 17.95 -21.42 3.18
CA MET A 1 16.55 -20.97 3.10
C MET A 1 15.93 -21.69 1.91
N GLY A 2 15.08 -22.68 2.16
CA GLY A 2 14.50 -23.52 1.09
C GLY A 2 13.33 -22.85 0.36
N LEU A 3 13.01 -23.34 -0.85
CA LEU A 3 11.94 -22.83 -1.72
C LEU A 3 10.59 -22.69 -1.00
N LEU A 4 10.21 -23.69 -0.18
CA LEU A 4 8.98 -23.67 0.63
C LEU A 4 8.92 -22.48 1.61
N ALA A 5 10.06 -22.09 2.18
CA ALA A 5 10.11 -20.95 3.12
C ALA A 5 9.93 -19.59 2.41
N LEU A 6 10.29 -19.50 1.13
CA LEU A 6 10.07 -18.30 0.32
C LEU A 6 8.59 -18.17 -0.06
N GLU A 7 7.97 -19.26 -0.49
CA GLU A 7 6.53 -19.29 -0.83
C GLU A 7 5.66 -18.93 0.38
N GLU A 8 5.95 -19.47 1.56
CA GLU A 8 5.23 -19.12 2.79
C GLU A 8 5.39 -17.64 3.16
N LEU A 9 6.59 -17.08 2.97
CA LEU A 9 6.86 -15.67 3.25
C LEU A 9 6.08 -14.76 2.30
N GLU A 10 6.04 -15.10 1.01
CA GLU A 10 5.26 -14.38 0.01
C GLU A 10 3.76 -14.47 0.26
N ALA A 11 3.26 -15.66 0.63
CA ALA A 11 1.86 -15.87 0.99
C ALA A 11 1.47 -15.01 2.20
N ARG A 12 2.31 -14.99 3.25
CA ARG A 12 2.09 -14.13 4.44
C ARG A 12 2.09 -12.65 4.09
N ARG A 13 3.02 -12.21 3.24
CA ARG A 13 3.09 -10.82 2.76
C ARG A 13 1.83 -10.41 1.99
N THR A 14 1.36 -11.30 1.11
CA THR A 14 0.16 -11.09 0.30
C THR A 14 -1.08 -11.01 1.17
N ALA A 15 -1.26 -11.97 2.10
CA ALA A 15 -2.40 -11.98 3.03
C ALA A 15 -2.43 -10.73 3.91
N THR A 16 -1.27 -10.28 4.41
CA THR A 16 -1.16 -9.04 5.19
C THR A 16 -1.56 -7.82 4.38
N SER A 17 -1.11 -7.75 3.13
CA SER A 17 -1.44 -6.64 2.22
C SER A 17 -2.94 -6.62 1.89
N GLN A 18 -3.53 -7.77 1.58
CA GLN A 18 -4.96 -7.90 1.29
C GLN A 18 -5.82 -7.45 2.47
N ARG A 19 -5.50 -7.88 3.70
CA ARG A 19 -6.21 -7.45 4.91
C ARG A 19 -6.12 -5.94 5.12
N ALA A 20 -4.95 -5.35 4.88
CA ALA A 20 -4.77 -3.90 4.99
C ALA A 20 -5.64 -3.15 3.97
N ILE A 21 -5.69 -3.62 2.71
CA ILE A 21 -6.56 -3.04 1.68
C ILE A 21 -8.03 -3.21 2.05
N GLN A 22 -8.44 -4.38 2.54
CA GLN A 22 -9.83 -4.62 2.93
C GLN A 22 -10.28 -3.66 4.04
N ARG A 23 -9.46 -3.43 5.07
CA ARG A 23 -9.78 -2.49 6.14
C ARG A 23 -9.93 -1.04 5.66
N LYS A 24 -9.07 -0.63 4.72
CA LYS A 24 -9.19 0.67 4.05
C LYS A 24 -10.48 0.77 3.24
N PHE A 25 -10.81 -0.28 2.50
CA PHE A 25 -11.96 -0.33 1.61
C PHE A 25 -13.29 -0.31 2.37
N THR A 26 -13.37 -0.99 3.51
CA THR A 26 -14.59 -1.06 4.35
C THR A 26 -14.75 0.13 5.30
N GLY A 27 -13.80 1.06 5.33
CA GLY A 27 -13.79 2.18 6.27
C GLY A 27 -13.43 1.80 7.72
N GLN A 28 -13.03 0.54 7.97
CA GLN A 28 -12.52 0.11 9.28
C GLN A 28 -11.20 0.81 9.65
N GLN A 29 -10.47 1.28 8.64
CA GLN A 29 -9.27 2.06 8.79
C GLN A 29 -9.44 3.42 8.10
N GLU A 30 -9.19 4.49 8.85
CA GLU A 30 -9.14 5.85 8.31
C GLU A 30 -8.00 5.99 7.30
N LEU A 31 -8.27 6.66 6.17
CA LEU A 31 -7.28 6.89 5.13
C LEU A 31 -6.42 8.11 5.46
N LYS A 32 -5.36 7.88 6.24
CA LYS A 32 -4.34 8.91 6.53
C LYS A 32 -3.15 8.79 5.58
N PRO A 33 -2.52 9.92 5.19
CA PRO A 33 -1.23 9.87 4.54
C PRO A 33 -0.20 9.10 5.36
N PHE A 34 0.63 8.30 4.71
CA PHE A 34 1.67 7.52 5.38
C PHE A 34 2.92 7.40 4.51
N LEU A 35 4.08 7.27 5.16
CA LEU A 35 5.35 7.05 4.48
C LEU A 35 5.60 5.56 4.29
N ARG A 36 6.16 5.19 3.14
CA ARG A 36 6.66 3.84 2.90
C ARG A 36 7.90 3.89 2.02
N THR A 37 8.90 3.07 2.38
CA THR A 37 10.09 2.88 1.57
C THR A 37 9.83 1.86 0.46
N PHE A 38 10.17 2.23 -0.76
CA PHE A 38 10.16 1.37 -1.94
C PHE A 38 11.58 1.23 -2.49
N ARG A 39 11.76 0.24 -3.36
CA ARG A 39 12.97 0.13 -4.18
C ARG A 39 12.64 0.59 -5.58
N ARG A 40 13.42 1.53 -6.10
CA ARG A 40 13.43 1.89 -7.51
C ARG A 40 14.02 0.76 -8.34
N ALA A 41 13.82 0.82 -9.66
CA ALA A 41 14.37 -0.15 -10.60
C ALA A 41 15.91 -0.19 -10.57
N ASP A 42 16.55 0.92 -10.24
CA ASP A 42 18.01 1.05 -10.02
C ASP A 42 18.48 0.47 -8.66
N GLY A 43 17.57 -0.06 -7.84
CA GLY A 43 17.87 -0.64 -6.53
C GLY A 43 17.93 0.38 -5.39
N VAL A 44 17.86 1.68 -5.67
CA VAL A 44 17.89 2.74 -4.64
C VAL A 44 16.60 2.70 -3.81
N GLY A 45 16.76 2.82 -2.49
CA GLY A 45 15.63 2.98 -1.58
C GLY A 45 15.07 4.39 -1.64
N ILE A 46 13.77 4.53 -1.91
CA ILE A 46 13.08 5.83 -1.90
C ILE A 46 11.95 5.86 -0.90
N ALA A 47 11.79 6.98 -0.21
CA ALA A 47 10.65 7.23 0.67
C ALA A 47 9.54 7.91 -0.13
N LEU A 48 8.37 7.27 -0.20
CA LEU A 48 7.18 7.85 -0.82
C LEU A 48 6.15 8.18 0.25
N LEU A 49 5.57 9.37 0.18
CA LEU A 49 4.33 9.73 0.86
C LEU A 49 3.15 9.22 0.03
N LEU A 50 2.37 8.32 0.64
CA LEU A 50 1.19 7.73 0.04
C LEU A 50 -0.05 8.39 0.60
N THR A 51 -0.93 8.85 -0.28
CA THR A 51 -2.26 9.35 0.09
C THR A 51 -3.32 8.53 -0.63
N ASP A 52 -4.21 7.90 0.15
CA ASP A 52 -5.29 7.07 -0.37
C ASP A 52 -6.61 7.83 -0.39
N ARG A 53 -7.43 7.59 -1.43
CA ARG A 53 -8.80 8.07 -1.52
C ARG A 53 -9.73 6.96 -2.01
N LEU A 54 -10.88 6.79 -1.36
CA LEU A 54 -11.92 5.90 -1.84
C LEU A 54 -12.50 6.44 -3.15
N LEU A 55 -12.60 5.56 -4.14
CA LEU A 55 -13.37 5.81 -5.35
C LEU A 55 -14.79 5.34 -5.08
N THR A 56 -15.74 6.26 -5.24
CA THR A 56 -17.17 5.96 -5.11
C THR A 56 -17.85 6.04 -6.46
N TYR A 57 -18.76 5.11 -6.71
CA TYR A 57 -19.68 5.15 -7.84
C TYR A 57 -21.04 5.70 -7.39
N ARG A 58 -21.98 5.83 -8.35
CA ARG A 58 -23.35 6.32 -8.10
C ARG A 58 -23.91 5.73 -6.79
N GLN A 59 -24.48 6.59 -5.95
CA GLN A 59 -25.04 6.26 -4.63
C GLN A 59 -24.03 5.82 -3.54
N GLY A 60 -22.76 6.24 -3.62
CA GLY A 60 -21.82 6.11 -2.50
C GLY A 60 -21.21 4.71 -2.32
N GLN A 61 -21.47 3.79 -3.25
CA GLN A 61 -20.80 2.49 -3.27
C GLN A 61 -19.30 2.69 -3.56
N VAL A 62 -18.44 2.22 -2.67
CA VAL A 62 -17.00 2.18 -2.89
C VAL A 62 -16.68 1.14 -3.96
N THR A 63 -15.96 1.53 -5.01
CA THR A 63 -15.56 0.65 -6.12
C THR A 63 -14.05 0.45 -6.21
N GLY A 64 -13.27 1.23 -5.47
CA GLY A 64 -11.82 1.12 -5.50
C GLY A 64 -11.13 2.07 -4.53
N ILE A 65 -9.80 2.00 -4.54
CA ILE A 65 -8.93 2.95 -3.85
C ILE A 65 -7.99 3.53 -4.90
N ARG A 66 -7.86 4.85 -4.90
CA ARG A 66 -6.83 5.57 -5.66
C ARG A 66 -5.74 6.02 -4.71
N THR A 67 -4.51 5.64 -4.99
CA THR A 67 -3.32 6.05 -4.23
C THR A 67 -2.52 7.06 -5.05
N ALA A 68 -2.28 8.24 -4.49
CA ALA A 68 -1.25 9.15 -4.98
C ALA A 68 0.06 8.86 -4.25
N MET A 69 1.17 8.84 -4.98
CA MET A 69 2.52 8.60 -4.45
C MET A 69 3.39 9.79 -4.80
N VAL A 70 4.01 10.41 -3.79
CA VAL A 70 4.92 11.55 -3.97
C VAL A 70 6.24 11.20 -3.32
N GLU A 71 7.34 11.34 -4.07
CA GLU A 71 8.68 11.19 -3.51
C GLU A 71 8.95 12.32 -2.51
N MET A 72 9.36 11.93 -1.30
CA MET A 72 9.71 12.90 -0.28
C MET A 72 11.15 13.36 -0.50
N PRO A 73 11.43 14.67 -0.43
CA PRO A 73 12.79 15.15 -0.46
C PRO A 73 13.54 14.54 0.73
N THR A 74 14.73 14.01 0.47
CA THR A 74 15.70 13.73 1.53
C THR A 74 16.10 15.06 2.15
N ALA A 75 16.04 15.17 3.48
CA ALA A 75 16.60 16.34 4.15
C ALA A 75 18.10 16.41 3.82
N GLU A 76 18.51 17.49 3.15
CA GLU A 76 19.92 17.88 2.99
C GLU A 76 20.45 18.52 4.27
#